data_AF-A0A938P5Q8-F1
#
_entry.id   AF-A0A938P5Q8-F1
#
_cell.length_a   1.000
_cell.length_b   1.000
_cell.length_c   1.000
_cell.angle_alpha   90.00
_cell.angle_beta   90.00
_cell.angle_gamma   90.00
#
_symmetry.space_group_name_H-M   'P 1'
#
loop_
_entity.id
_entity.type
_entity.pdbx_description
1 polymer ?
#
loop_
_entity_poly.entity_id
_entity_poly.type
_entity_poly.pdbx_seq_one_letter_code
_entity_poly.pdbx_strand_id
1 'polypeptide(L)'
;MKYSKLFIFIISLTFLFSACNQSNEVEVSKQVNFDSPVFATIDYSDVLNGIDDATLTSDLSFNSSLLSYSFITTLQSFSMNNVSMINTRWMALYDWGKHLGLILRKLDLNDRQKEAVQGFMKEYHEGMKILVNQFHELNKPIFEQARLDRKAIMDDLKAGKITRMEAALKLKELNEKVRKEITANPANENIKKEMCELGKALFANIKSILNSEQSEKWEQMIKRIKRPC
;
A
#
# COMPACT_ATOMS: atom_id res chain seq x y z
N MET A 1 -34.17 -45.98 33.80
CA MET A 1 -33.86 -47.29 33.16
C MET A 1 -33.09 -47.00 31.90
N LYS A 2 -31.98 -47.63 31.51
CA LYS A 2 -31.04 -48.63 32.02
C LYS A 2 -29.91 -48.60 30.96
N TYR A 3 -28.64 -48.55 31.39
CA TYR A 3 -27.41 -49.16 30.80
C TYR A 3 -27.27 -49.28 29.26
N SER A 4 -26.18 -48.95 28.56
CA SER A 4 -24.72 -49.13 28.78
C SER A 4 -24.13 -49.72 27.47
N LYS A 5 -22.82 -49.53 27.29
CA LYS A 5 -21.83 -50.13 26.36
C LYS A 5 -21.26 -49.04 25.44
N LEU A 6 -20.18 -48.34 25.82
CA LEU A 6 -18.85 -48.82 26.21
C LEU A 6 -18.36 -49.95 25.30
N PHE A 7 -17.68 -49.58 24.22
CA PHE A 7 -16.67 -50.43 23.59
C PHE A 7 -15.41 -49.61 23.38
N ILE A 8 -14.48 -49.87 24.28
CA ILE A 8 -13.07 -49.50 24.21
C ILE A 8 -12.42 -50.48 23.23
N PHE A 9 -11.75 -49.98 22.19
CA PHE A 9 -10.67 -50.72 21.55
C PHE A 9 -9.44 -49.84 21.50
N ILE A 10 -8.54 -50.15 22.42
CA ILE A 10 -7.15 -49.70 22.46
C ILE A 10 -6.42 -50.51 21.39
N ILE A 11 -5.90 -49.84 20.36
CA ILE A 11 -4.77 -50.36 19.58
C ILE A 11 -3.64 -49.34 19.75
N SER A 12 -2.82 -49.64 20.74
CA SER A 12 -1.49 -49.09 20.91
C SER A 12 -0.64 -49.48 19.71
N LEU A 13 -0.31 -48.52 18.86
CA LEU A 13 0.76 -48.65 17.89
C LEU A 13 1.83 -47.61 18.24
N THR A 14 2.67 -47.98 19.21
CA THR A 14 3.92 -47.30 19.52
C THR A 14 4.87 -47.45 18.33
N PHE A 15 4.74 -46.54 17.36
CA PHE A 15 5.82 -46.26 16.44
C PHE A 15 6.92 -45.54 17.21
N LEU A 16 7.95 -46.30 17.59
CA LEU A 16 9.27 -45.79 17.91
C LEU A 16 9.86 -45.19 16.63
N PHE A 17 9.49 -43.95 16.32
CA PHE A 17 10.29 -43.13 15.43
C PHE A 17 11.49 -42.62 16.22
N SER A 18 12.62 -43.21 15.88
CA SER A 18 13.96 -42.74 16.17
C SER A 18 14.01 -41.21 16.12
N ALA A 19 14.38 -40.61 17.24
CA ALA A 19 14.77 -39.23 17.33
C ALA A 19 15.94 -38.97 16.36
N CYS A 20 15.64 -38.44 15.17
CA CYS A 20 16.63 -37.69 14.41
C CYS A 20 16.86 -36.39 15.16
N ASN A 21 17.87 -36.41 16.03
CA ASN A 21 18.49 -35.22 16.59
C ASN A 21 19.12 -34.43 15.43
N GLN A 22 18.35 -33.56 14.77
CA GLN A 22 18.89 -32.54 13.88
C GLN A 22 19.52 -31.45 14.74
N SER A 23 20.70 -31.75 15.28
CA SER A 23 21.64 -30.71 15.70
C SER A 23 22.02 -29.93 14.45
N ASN A 24 21.65 -28.64 14.43
CA ASN A 24 21.94 -27.63 13.41
C ASN A 24 20.80 -27.34 12.40
N GLU A 25 19.56 -27.16 12.85
CA GLU A 25 18.78 -26.06 12.27
C GLU A 25 19.43 -24.76 12.77
N VAL A 26 20.43 -24.28 12.01
CA VAL A 26 20.78 -22.87 12.06
C VAL A 26 19.50 -22.17 11.62
N GLU A 27 18.74 -21.66 12.58
CA GLU A 27 17.67 -20.70 12.33
C GLU A 27 18.35 -19.52 11.62
N VAL A 28 18.38 -19.56 10.29
CA VAL A 28 18.83 -18.44 9.48
C VAL A 28 17.81 -17.38 9.79
N SER A 29 18.14 -16.49 10.73
CA SER A 29 17.27 -15.36 11.06
C SER A 29 16.98 -14.70 9.72
N LYS A 30 15.71 -14.74 9.31
CA LYS A 30 15.31 -14.18 8.03
C LYS A 30 15.60 -12.70 8.12
N GLN A 31 16.74 -12.29 7.57
CA GLN A 31 17.16 -10.90 7.63
C GLN A 31 16.04 -10.07 7.02
N VAL A 32 15.52 -9.13 7.81
CA VAL A 32 14.46 -8.24 7.36
C VAL A 32 15.02 -7.38 6.23
N ASN A 33 14.46 -7.55 5.03
CA ASN A 33 14.79 -6.73 3.89
C ASN A 33 14.08 -5.37 4.02
N PHE A 34 14.76 -4.40 4.63
CA PHE A 34 14.25 -3.04 4.76
C PHE A 34 14.12 -2.29 3.43
N ASP A 35 14.56 -2.83 2.29
CA ASP A 35 14.28 -2.27 0.95
C ASP A 35 12.98 -2.80 0.32
N SER A 36 12.24 -3.62 1.07
CA SER A 36 10.93 -4.12 0.66
C SER A 36 9.88 -3.01 0.65
N PRO A 37 8.95 -3.00 -0.33
CA PRO A 37 7.84 -2.05 -0.37
C PRO A 37 6.94 -2.05 0.87
N VAL A 38 7.00 -3.10 1.70
CA VAL A 38 6.23 -3.19 2.94
C VAL A 38 6.55 -2.04 3.90
N PHE A 39 7.70 -1.38 3.73
CA PHE A 39 8.11 -0.23 4.53
C PHE A 39 7.79 1.13 3.87
N ALA A 40 7.09 1.15 2.73
CA ALA A 40 6.55 2.37 2.14
C ALA A 40 5.35 2.87 2.96
N THR A 41 5.27 4.17 3.22
CA THR A 41 4.06 4.80 3.77
C THR A 41 3.38 5.61 2.66
N ILE A 42 2.06 5.55 2.62
CA ILE A 42 1.21 6.18 1.62
C ILE A 42 0.34 7.24 2.31
N ASP A 43 0.17 8.40 1.69
CA ASP A 43 -0.76 9.42 2.14
C ASP A 43 -1.87 9.69 1.11
N TYR A 44 -2.74 10.65 1.44
CA TYR A 44 -3.82 11.05 0.54
C TYR A 44 -3.33 11.55 -0.83
N SER A 45 -2.17 12.21 -0.89
CA SER A 45 -1.61 12.68 -2.17
C SER A 45 -1.14 11.53 -3.05
N ASP A 46 -0.58 10.47 -2.45
CA ASP A 46 -0.20 9.26 -3.16
C ASP A 46 -1.44 8.54 -3.73
N VAL A 47 -2.55 8.54 -2.98
CA VAL A 47 -3.84 8.00 -3.44
C VAL A 47 -4.40 8.80 -4.62
N LEU A 48 -4.32 10.14 -4.59
CA LEU A 48 -4.68 10.97 -5.74
C LEU A 48 -3.80 10.69 -6.97
N ASN A 49 -2.53 10.36 -6.76
CA ASN A 49 -1.63 9.97 -7.84
C ASN A 49 -1.97 8.59 -8.41
N GLY A 50 -2.76 7.78 -7.68
CA GLY A 50 -3.34 6.51 -8.11
C GLY A 50 -4.43 6.61 -9.16
N ILE A 51 -4.90 7.83 -9.46
CA ILE A 51 -5.81 8.08 -10.57
C ILE A 51 -4.99 8.11 -11.86
N ASP A 52 -5.23 7.15 -12.74
CA ASP A 52 -4.64 7.08 -14.07
C ASP A 52 -5.43 7.98 -15.02
N ASP A 53 -4.70 8.76 -15.81
CA ASP A 53 -5.27 9.74 -16.72
C ASP A 53 -5.96 9.06 -17.92
N ALA A 54 -7.08 9.61 -18.37
CA ALA A 54 -7.68 9.24 -19.66
C ALA A 54 -6.73 9.62 -20.79
N THR A 55 -6.54 8.69 -21.73
CA THR A 55 -5.77 8.92 -22.95
C THR A 55 -6.57 8.52 -24.19
N LEU A 56 -5.99 8.73 -25.38
CA LEU A 56 -6.57 8.25 -26.63
C LEU A 56 -6.76 6.72 -26.64
N THR A 57 -5.99 5.99 -25.84
CA THR A 57 -5.95 4.51 -25.84
C THR A 57 -6.43 3.88 -24.54
N SER A 58 -6.57 4.66 -23.47
CA SER A 58 -6.98 4.16 -22.14
C SER A 58 -8.08 5.03 -21.54
N ASP A 59 -8.99 4.37 -20.82
CA ASP A 59 -9.97 5.04 -19.98
C ASP A 59 -9.34 5.65 -18.74
N LEU A 60 -10.07 6.59 -18.11
CA LEU A 60 -9.75 7.02 -16.77
C LEU A 60 -10.04 5.87 -15.79
N SER A 61 -9.04 5.52 -14.99
CA SER A 61 -9.12 4.44 -14.01
C SER A 61 -8.48 4.83 -12.69
N PHE A 62 -8.83 4.09 -11.65
CA PHE A 62 -8.15 4.16 -10.37
C PHE A 62 -7.34 2.88 -10.18
N ASN A 63 -6.04 3.02 -9.95
CA ASN A 63 -5.17 1.89 -9.67
C ASN A 63 -5.36 1.46 -8.20
N SER A 64 -6.36 0.62 -7.95
CA SER A 64 -6.62 0.07 -6.61
C SER A 64 -5.52 -0.90 -6.12
N SER A 65 -4.57 -1.28 -6.99
CA SER A 65 -3.44 -2.14 -6.61
C SER A 65 -2.34 -1.41 -5.83
N LEU A 66 -2.47 -0.09 -5.65
CA LEU A 66 -1.62 0.81 -4.83
C LEU A 66 -1.25 0.23 -3.45
N LEU A 67 -2.10 -0.65 -2.90
CA LEU A 67 -1.93 -1.31 -1.61
C LEU A 67 -2.22 -2.81 -1.66
N SER A 68 -2.17 -3.44 -2.83
CA SER A 68 -2.34 -4.89 -2.88
C SER A 68 -1.13 -5.54 -2.18
N TYR A 69 -1.41 -6.39 -1.19
CA TYR A 69 -0.36 -7.11 -0.47
C TYR A 69 0.53 -7.88 -1.45
N SER A 70 -0.06 -8.43 -2.52
CA SER A 70 0.69 -9.03 -3.63
C SER A 70 1.71 -8.08 -4.24
N PHE A 71 1.33 -6.84 -4.58
CA PHE A 71 2.26 -5.83 -5.10
C PHE A 71 3.37 -5.50 -4.09
N ILE A 72 3.00 -5.32 -2.83
CA ILE A 72 3.92 -4.98 -1.74
C ILE A 72 4.92 -6.11 -1.44
N THR A 73 4.50 -7.38 -1.58
CA THR A 73 5.35 -8.54 -1.25
C THR A 73 6.07 -9.17 -2.43
N THR A 74 5.57 -9.01 -3.67
CA THR A 74 6.21 -9.61 -4.86
C THR A 74 7.38 -8.79 -5.37
N LEU A 75 7.44 -7.49 -5.06
CA LEU A 75 8.57 -6.67 -5.42
C LEU A 75 9.73 -6.93 -4.44
N GLN A 76 10.78 -7.57 -4.95
CA GLN A 76 12.01 -7.83 -4.18
C GLN A 76 12.76 -6.54 -3.82
N SER A 77 12.63 -5.48 -4.61
CA SER A 77 13.20 -4.16 -4.33
C SER A 77 12.24 -3.03 -4.71
N PHE A 78 11.94 -2.17 -3.73
CA PHE A 78 11.22 -0.92 -3.94
C PHE A 78 12.23 0.17 -4.26
N SER A 79 12.53 0.37 -5.55
CA SER A 79 13.50 1.37 -5.99
C SER A 79 13.07 2.07 -7.28
N MET A 80 13.53 3.31 -7.46
CA MET A 80 13.32 4.08 -8.70
C MET A 80 13.87 3.40 -9.96
N ASN A 81 14.83 2.48 -9.81
CA ASN A 81 15.45 1.78 -10.92
C ASN A 81 14.66 0.52 -11.34
N ASN A 82 13.57 0.18 -10.63
CA ASN A 82 12.75 -0.96 -10.98
C ASN A 82 11.79 -0.61 -12.13
N VAL A 83 12.10 -1.05 -13.34
CA VAL A 83 11.34 -0.73 -14.57
C VAL A 83 9.88 -1.18 -14.49
N SER A 84 9.58 -2.25 -13.75
CA SER A 84 8.20 -2.71 -13.53
C SER A 84 7.34 -1.70 -12.75
N MET A 85 7.98 -0.76 -12.06
CA MET A 85 7.36 0.24 -11.19
C MET A 85 7.21 1.62 -11.85
N ILE A 86 8.08 1.96 -12.81
CA ILE A 86 8.13 3.31 -13.41
C ILE A 86 6.90 3.62 -14.28
N ASN A 87 6.22 2.59 -14.79
CA ASN A 87 5.12 2.77 -15.75
C ASN A 87 3.78 3.21 -15.11
N THR A 88 3.72 3.38 -13.79
CA THR A 88 2.51 3.88 -13.11
C THR A 88 2.73 5.29 -12.58
N ARG A 89 1.72 6.15 -12.75
CA ARG A 89 1.81 7.56 -12.36
C ARG A 89 2.09 7.72 -10.87
N TRP A 90 1.42 6.94 -10.03
CA TRP A 90 1.56 7.06 -8.58
C TRP A 90 2.98 6.79 -8.10
N MET A 91 3.68 5.81 -8.68
CA MET A 91 5.07 5.53 -8.33
C MET A 91 6.03 6.58 -8.87
N ALA A 92 5.78 7.10 -10.08
CA ALA A 92 6.57 8.18 -10.66
C ALA A 92 6.52 9.46 -9.80
N LEU A 93 5.42 9.67 -9.06
CA LEU A 93 5.18 10.82 -8.20
C LEU A 93 5.34 10.52 -6.71
N TYR A 94 5.67 9.27 -6.34
CA TYR A 94 5.84 8.87 -4.95
C TYR A 94 7.04 9.58 -4.33
N ASP A 95 6.85 10.11 -3.12
CA ASP A 95 7.95 10.68 -2.34
C ASP A 95 8.76 9.56 -1.68
N TRP A 96 9.91 9.23 -2.26
CA TRP A 96 10.82 8.20 -1.76
C TRP A 96 11.34 8.46 -0.34
N GLY A 97 11.23 9.70 0.17
CA GLY A 97 11.50 10.02 1.57
C GLY A 97 10.53 9.34 2.55
N LYS A 98 9.32 8.97 2.09
CA LYS A 98 8.30 8.26 2.88
C LYS A 98 8.59 6.77 3.05
N HIS A 99 9.64 6.24 2.42
CA HIS A 99 10.04 4.85 2.62
C HIS A 99 10.87 4.70 3.90
N LEU A 100 10.29 4.04 4.92
CA LEU A 100 10.89 3.93 6.25
C LEU A 100 12.14 3.05 6.29
N GLY A 101 12.38 2.23 5.26
CA GLY A 101 13.54 1.35 5.18
C GLY A 101 14.89 2.03 5.45
N LEU A 102 15.07 3.26 4.94
CA LEU A 102 16.30 4.04 5.15
C LEU A 102 16.49 4.43 6.62
N ILE A 103 15.41 4.72 7.32
CA ILE A 103 15.41 5.11 8.73
C ILE A 103 15.64 3.86 9.59
N LEU A 104 14.87 2.80 9.36
CA LEU A 104 14.89 1.58 10.15
C LEU A 104 16.27 0.89 10.12
N ARG A 105 16.98 0.93 8.99
CA ARG A 105 18.37 0.45 8.88
C ARG A 105 19.37 1.18 9.77
N LYS A 106 19.08 2.41 10.19
CA LYS A 106 19.97 3.25 11.00
C LYS A 106 19.68 3.18 12.50
N LEU A 107 18.66 2.43 12.90
CA LEU A 107 18.25 2.28 14.30
C LEU A 107 18.85 1.04 14.97
N ASP A 108 19.59 0.20 14.25
CA ASP A 108 20.20 -1.02 14.80
C ASP A 108 19.18 -1.86 15.60
N LEU A 109 18.00 -2.09 15.02
CA LEU A 109 16.90 -2.77 15.67
C LEU A 109 17.29 -4.20 16.06
N ASN A 110 16.93 -4.62 17.28
CA ASN A 110 17.01 -6.04 17.65
C ASN A 110 15.86 -6.84 17.01
N ASP A 111 15.92 -8.16 17.09
CA ASP A 111 14.96 -9.01 16.38
C ASP A 111 13.51 -8.84 16.86
N ARG A 112 13.29 -8.60 18.16
CA ARG A 112 11.95 -8.29 18.71
C ARG A 112 11.42 -6.97 18.15
N GLN A 113 12.28 -5.96 18.04
CA GLN A 113 11.91 -4.67 17.45
C GLN A 113 11.59 -4.82 15.96
N LYS A 114 12.39 -5.58 15.21
CA LYS A 114 12.13 -5.85 13.78
C LYS A 114 10.78 -6.52 13.57
N GLU A 115 10.47 -7.55 14.35
CA GLU A 115 9.19 -8.26 14.30
C GLU A 115 8.02 -7.31 14.62
N ALA A 116 8.14 -6.51 15.68
CA ALA A 116 7.12 -5.53 16.04
C ALA A 116 6.91 -4.48 14.94
N VAL A 117 7.97 -3.95 14.33
CA VAL A 117 7.85 -3.00 13.20
C VAL A 117 7.12 -3.65 12.02
N GLN A 118 7.43 -4.90 11.68
CA GLN A 118 6.71 -5.63 10.62
C GLN A 118 5.22 -5.78 10.94
N GLY A 119 4.89 -6.05 12.21
CA GLY A 119 3.51 -6.07 12.70
C GLY A 119 2.81 -4.72 12.52
N PHE A 120 3.44 -3.62 12.94
CA PHE A 120 2.89 -2.27 12.80
C PHE A 120 2.70 -1.87 11.33
N MET A 121 3.66 -2.21 10.45
CA MET A 121 3.52 -1.96 9.01
C MET A 121 2.35 -2.73 8.41
N LYS A 122 2.17 -4.00 8.82
CA LYS A 122 1.05 -4.82 8.35
C LYS A 122 -0.29 -4.19 8.76
N GLU A 123 -0.45 -3.83 10.03
CA GLU A 123 -1.67 -3.17 10.54
C GLU A 123 -1.94 -1.85 9.81
N TYR A 124 -0.92 -1.03 9.61
CA TYR A 124 -1.00 0.20 8.85
C TYR A 124 -1.49 -0.02 7.41
N HIS A 125 -0.89 -0.97 6.69
CA HIS A 125 -1.29 -1.28 5.30
C HIS A 125 -2.71 -1.85 5.21
N GLU A 126 -3.11 -2.69 6.17
CA GLU A 126 -4.48 -3.21 6.26
C GLU A 126 -5.50 -2.07 6.47
N GLY A 127 -5.20 -1.12 7.35
CA GLY A 127 -6.02 0.08 7.55
C GLY A 127 -6.07 0.97 6.30
N MET A 128 -4.91 1.26 5.70
CA MET A 128 -4.82 2.09 4.49
C MET A 128 -5.59 1.47 3.32
N LYS A 129 -5.57 0.14 3.17
CA LYS A 129 -6.33 -0.57 2.12
C LYS A 129 -7.83 -0.30 2.23
N ILE A 130 -8.37 -0.29 3.44
CA ILE A 130 -9.79 0.02 3.68
C ILE A 130 -10.08 1.45 3.21
N LEU A 131 -9.26 2.42 3.63
CA LEU A 131 -9.45 3.83 3.29
C LEU A 131 -9.29 4.11 1.79
N VAL A 132 -8.35 3.44 1.12
CA VAL A 132 -8.19 3.54 -0.34
C VAL A 132 -9.40 2.99 -1.09
N ASN A 133 -9.98 1.88 -0.63
CA ASN A 133 -11.20 1.35 -1.22
C ASN A 133 -12.40 2.28 -0.97
N GLN A 134 -12.53 2.84 0.23
CA GLN A 134 -13.56 3.84 0.53
C GLN A 134 -13.41 5.07 -0.36
N PHE A 135 -12.19 5.56 -0.56
CA PHE A 135 -11.90 6.66 -1.48
C PHE A 135 -12.37 6.34 -2.89
N HIS A 136 -12.06 5.14 -3.39
CA HIS A 136 -12.51 4.70 -4.71
C HIS A 136 -14.04 4.69 -4.82
N GLU A 137 -14.74 4.09 -3.85
CA GLU A 137 -16.20 4.00 -3.89
C GLU A 137 -16.89 5.36 -3.76
N LEU A 138 -16.38 6.26 -2.91
CA LEU A 138 -16.93 7.62 -2.77
C LEU A 138 -16.79 8.46 -4.05
N ASN A 139 -15.73 8.23 -4.82
CA ASN A 139 -15.45 8.98 -6.05
C ASN A 139 -15.88 8.22 -7.32
N LYS A 140 -16.45 7.01 -7.17
CA LYS A 140 -16.95 6.19 -8.28
C LYS A 140 -17.90 6.93 -9.22
N PRO A 141 -18.88 7.74 -8.76
CA PRO A 141 -19.74 8.49 -9.67
C PRO A 141 -18.96 9.47 -10.56
N ILE A 142 -17.90 10.11 -10.03
CA ILE A 142 -17.03 11.01 -10.80
C ILE A 142 -16.28 10.22 -11.87
N PHE A 143 -15.77 9.04 -11.53
CA PHE A 143 -15.09 8.15 -12.48
C PHE A 143 -16.03 7.67 -13.59
N GLU A 144 -17.26 7.27 -13.27
CA GLU A 144 -18.24 6.85 -14.30
C GLU A 144 -18.59 8.01 -15.23
N GLN A 145 -18.82 9.21 -14.69
CA GLN A 145 -19.08 10.39 -15.52
C GLN A 145 -17.90 10.71 -16.44
N ALA A 146 -16.67 10.63 -15.92
CA ALA A 146 -15.46 10.87 -16.70
C ALA A 146 -15.31 9.86 -17.86
N ARG A 147 -15.69 8.60 -17.66
CA ARG A 147 -15.68 7.58 -18.73
C ARG A 147 -16.69 7.91 -19.83
N LEU A 148 -17.87 8.40 -19.47
CA LEU A 148 -18.87 8.86 -20.44
C LEU A 148 -18.37 10.08 -21.23
N ASP A 149 -17.79 11.07 -20.53
CA ASP A 149 -17.21 12.27 -21.14
C ASP A 149 -16.07 11.88 -22.12
N ARG A 150 -15.18 10.97 -21.70
CA ARG A 150 -14.12 10.42 -22.57
C ARG A 150 -14.71 9.74 -23.80
N LYS A 151 -15.72 8.88 -23.61
CA LYS A 151 -16.36 8.16 -24.72
C LYS A 151 -16.91 9.13 -25.76
N ALA A 152 -17.55 10.22 -25.34
CA ALA A 152 -18.04 11.25 -26.24
C ALA A 152 -16.91 11.91 -27.05
N ILE A 153 -15.77 12.24 -26.41
CA ILE A 153 -14.58 12.78 -27.09
C ILE A 153 -14.08 11.80 -28.16
N MET A 154 -14.01 10.51 -27.83
CA MET A 154 -13.54 9.49 -28.76
C MET A 154 -14.52 9.24 -29.92
N ASP A 155 -15.83 9.32 -29.65
CA ASP A 155 -16.87 9.19 -30.68
C ASP A 155 -16.82 10.38 -31.67
N ASP A 156 -16.57 11.61 -31.19
CA ASP A 156 -16.36 12.79 -32.04
C ASP A 156 -15.06 12.70 -32.87
N LEU A 157 -13.98 12.18 -32.29
CA LEU A 157 -12.73 11.92 -33.01
C LEU A 157 -12.94 10.88 -34.12
N LYS A 158 -13.63 9.77 -33.81
CA LYS A 158 -13.92 8.71 -34.78
C LYS A 158 -14.84 9.19 -35.91
N ALA A 159 -15.78 10.09 -35.60
CA ALA A 159 -16.64 10.73 -36.58
C ALA A 159 -15.92 11.81 -37.42
N GLY A 160 -14.65 12.11 -37.14
CA GLY A 160 -13.88 13.14 -37.84
C GLY A 160 -14.31 14.57 -37.53
N LYS A 161 -15.10 14.78 -36.46
CA LYS A 161 -15.56 16.11 -36.06
C LYS A 161 -14.49 16.93 -35.35
N ILE A 162 -13.54 16.24 -34.71
CA ILE A 162 -12.37 16.83 -34.08
C ILE A 162 -11.11 16.11 -34.54
N THR A 163 -9.99 16.81 -34.52
CA THR A 163 -8.66 16.28 -34.78
C THR A 163 -8.11 15.53 -33.55
N ARG A 164 -7.04 14.76 -33.76
CA ARG A 164 -6.30 14.09 -32.68
C ARG A 164 -5.74 15.08 -31.65
N MET A 165 -5.30 16.26 -32.09
CA MET A 165 -4.76 17.29 -31.20
C MET A 165 -5.85 17.88 -30.30
N GLU A 166 -7.03 18.17 -30.86
CA GLU A 166 -8.19 18.65 -30.09
C GLU A 166 -8.69 17.59 -29.11
N ALA A 167 -8.73 16.32 -29.52
CA ALA A 167 -9.07 15.22 -28.61
C ALA A 167 -8.08 15.13 -27.44
N ALA A 168 -6.77 15.23 -27.71
CA ALA A 168 -5.75 15.21 -26.65
C ALA A 168 -5.90 16.39 -25.67
N LEU A 169 -6.23 17.58 -26.17
CA LEU A 169 -6.50 18.75 -25.32
C LEU A 169 -7.75 18.55 -24.45
N LYS A 170 -8.86 18.10 -25.05
CA LYS A 170 -10.11 17.80 -24.31
C LYS A 170 -9.91 16.72 -23.25
N LEU A 171 -9.09 15.71 -23.53
CA LEU A 171 -8.75 14.67 -22.54
C LEU A 171 -7.91 15.23 -21.40
N LYS A 172 -6.95 16.12 -21.68
CA LYS A 172 -6.19 16.82 -20.64
C LYS A 172 -7.10 17.65 -19.73
N GLU A 173 -8.01 18.42 -20.33
CA GLU A 173 -9.00 19.22 -19.59
C GLU A 173 -9.92 18.33 -18.74
N LEU A 174 -10.35 17.18 -19.27
CA LEU A 174 -11.12 16.18 -18.54
C LEU A 174 -10.35 15.65 -17.31
N ASN A 175 -9.08 15.30 -17.47
CA ASN A 175 -8.25 14.81 -16.37
C ASN A 175 -8.07 15.87 -15.27
N GLU A 176 -7.84 17.13 -15.65
CA GLU A 176 -7.73 18.25 -14.70
C GLU A 176 -9.05 18.51 -13.97
N LYS A 177 -10.18 18.48 -14.70
CA LYS A 177 -11.53 18.60 -14.14
C LYS A 177 -11.80 17.52 -13.10
N VAL A 178 -11.57 16.25 -13.45
CA VAL A 178 -11.81 15.10 -12.56
C VAL A 178 -10.98 15.22 -11.28
N ARG A 179 -9.69 15.56 -11.39
CA ARG A 179 -8.82 15.75 -10.23
C ARG A 179 -9.30 16.88 -9.32
N LYS A 180 -9.77 17.98 -9.91
CA LYS A 180 -10.34 19.11 -9.16
C LYS A 180 -11.63 18.70 -8.45
N GLU A 181 -12.52 17.99 -9.12
CA GLU A 181 -13.78 17.50 -8.53
C GLU A 181 -13.53 16.53 -7.36
N ILE A 182 -12.61 15.58 -7.52
CA ILE A 182 -12.23 14.65 -6.46
C ILE A 182 -11.57 15.39 -5.29
N THR A 183 -10.67 16.32 -5.57
CA THR A 183 -10.01 17.11 -4.51
C THR A 183 -11.00 17.98 -3.75
N ALA A 184 -12.02 18.51 -4.43
CA ALA A 184 -13.06 19.33 -3.83
C ALA A 184 -14.21 18.52 -3.22
N ASN A 185 -14.21 17.18 -3.34
CA ASN A 185 -15.26 16.34 -2.81
C ASN A 185 -15.17 16.31 -1.26
N PRO A 186 -16.15 16.92 -0.53
CA PRO A 186 -16.08 17.01 0.93
C PRO A 186 -16.12 15.63 1.60
N ALA A 187 -16.61 14.59 0.92
CA ALA A 187 -16.59 13.22 1.42
C ALA A 187 -15.17 12.68 1.64
N ASN A 188 -14.15 13.25 0.97
CA ASN A 188 -12.76 12.86 1.11
C ASN A 188 -12.08 13.42 2.37
N GLU A 189 -12.65 14.43 3.04
CA GLU A 189 -12.03 15.06 4.22
C GLU A 189 -11.85 14.07 5.38
N ASN A 190 -12.86 13.23 5.63
CA ASN A 190 -12.77 12.19 6.66
C ASN A 190 -11.70 11.15 6.30
N ILE A 191 -11.63 10.71 5.04
CA ILE A 191 -10.61 9.76 4.58
C ILE A 191 -9.21 10.35 4.76
N LYS A 192 -9.00 11.59 4.33
CA LYS A 192 -7.72 12.28 4.48
C LYS A 192 -7.29 12.35 5.94
N LYS A 193 -8.21 12.67 6.84
CA LYS A 193 -7.96 12.68 8.29
C LYS A 193 -7.61 11.29 8.80
N GLU A 194 -8.38 10.26 8.47
CA GLU A 194 -8.14 8.89 8.92
C GLU A 194 -6.81 8.33 8.41
N MET A 195 -6.44 8.60 7.15
CA MET A 195 -5.13 8.23 6.59
C MET A 195 -3.98 8.88 7.38
N CYS A 196 -4.13 10.17 7.71
CA CYS A 196 -3.16 10.88 8.53
C CYS A 196 -3.04 10.28 9.95
N GLU A 197 -4.16 9.93 10.59
CA GLU A 197 -4.14 9.33 11.91
C GLU A 197 -3.52 7.92 11.90
N LEU A 198 -3.77 7.11 10.86
CA LEU A 198 -3.06 5.83 10.67
C LEU A 198 -1.55 6.02 10.52
N GLY A 199 -1.14 7.02 9.73
CA GLY A 199 0.27 7.40 9.59
C GLY A 199 0.89 7.79 10.94
N LYS A 200 0.25 8.68 11.70
CA LYS A 200 0.71 9.08 13.03
C LYS A 200 0.79 7.89 13.99
N ALA A 201 -0.21 7.02 13.99
CA ALA A 201 -0.25 5.82 14.84
C ALA A 201 0.92 4.89 14.53
N LEU A 202 1.22 4.63 13.25
CA LEU A 202 2.38 3.85 12.84
C LEU A 202 3.68 4.43 13.42
N PHE A 203 3.89 5.73 13.26
CA PHE A 203 5.11 6.39 13.72
C PHE A 203 5.23 6.37 15.26
N ALA A 204 4.11 6.55 15.97
CA ALA A 204 4.06 6.47 17.43
C ALA A 204 4.34 5.04 17.92
N ASN A 205 3.75 4.03 17.29
CA ASN A 205 3.97 2.61 17.61
C ASN A 205 5.43 2.22 17.40
N ILE A 206 6.03 2.58 16.27
CA ILE A 206 7.47 2.35 16.02
C ILE A 206 8.30 3.02 17.11
N LYS A 207 8.04 4.29 17.44
CA LYS A 207 8.78 5.00 18.49
C LYS A 207 8.67 4.32 19.86
N SER A 208 7.51 3.76 20.20
CA SER A 208 7.24 3.18 21.52
C SER A 208 8.11 1.97 21.88
N ILE A 209 8.65 1.28 20.87
CA ILE A 209 9.52 0.10 21.06
C ILE A 209 11.01 0.46 21.03
N LEU A 210 11.36 1.72 20.76
CA LEU A 210 12.76 2.16 20.67
C LEU A 210 13.31 2.47 22.06
N ASN A 211 14.60 2.19 22.26
CA ASN A 211 15.33 2.71 23.41
C ASN A 211 15.63 4.22 23.23
N SER A 212 16.19 4.86 24.26
CA SER A 212 16.46 6.31 24.23
C SER A 212 17.34 6.75 23.06
N GLU A 213 18.44 6.05 22.78
CA GLU A 213 19.36 6.39 21.68
C GLU A 213 18.67 6.26 20.30
N GLN A 214 17.94 5.16 20.11
CA GLN A 214 17.18 4.91 18.89
C GLN A 214 16.06 5.94 18.70
N SER A 215 15.37 6.33 19.78
CA SER A 215 14.30 7.33 19.75
C SER A 215 14.82 8.70 19.32
N GLU A 216 15.99 9.12 19.82
CA GLU A 216 16.62 10.37 19.39
C GLU A 216 16.97 10.34 17.89
N LYS A 217 17.57 9.25 17.41
CA LYS A 217 17.86 9.03 15.98
C LYS A 217 16.58 9.06 15.14
N TRP A 218 15.53 8.38 15.60
CA TRP A 218 14.21 8.36 14.95
C TRP A 218 13.64 9.77 14.80
N GLU A 219 13.58 10.54 15.88
CA GLU A 219 13.04 11.91 15.87
C GLU A 219 13.81 12.84 14.92
N GLN A 220 15.13 12.70 14.84
CA GLN A 220 15.95 13.48 13.91
C GLN A 220 15.68 13.11 12.45
N MET A 221 15.48 11.82 12.16
CA MET A 221 15.28 11.33 10.80
C MET A 221 13.87 11.61 10.28
N ILE A 222 12.83 11.42 11.09
CA ILE A 222 11.44 11.65 10.64
C ILE A 222 11.14 13.11 10.32
N LYS A 223 11.89 14.07 10.89
CA LYS A 223 11.82 15.50 10.53
C LYS A 223 12.13 15.76 9.04
N ARG A 224 12.81 14.83 8.37
CA ARG A 224 13.16 14.91 6.95
C ARG A 224 12.05 14.40 6.03
N ILE A 225 11.06 13.68 6.57
CA ILE A 225 9.91 13.22 5.83
C ILE A 225 9.00 14.42 5.57
N LYS A 226 8.83 14.78 4.30
CA LYS A 226 7.93 15.87 3.91
C LYS A 226 6.51 15.37 4.08
N ARG A 227 5.71 16.10 4.88
CA ARG A 227 4.27 15.88 5.05
C ARG A 227 3.95 14.46 5.56
N PRO A 228 4.12 14.20 6.87
CA PRO A 228 3.58 12.96 7.46
C PRO A 228 2.05 12.89 7.32
N CYS A 229 1.44 14.07 7.12
CA CYS A 229 0.13 14.39 6.62
C CYS A 229 0.23 15.77 5.90
#